data_AF-A0A7Y0CYE1-F1
#
_entry.id   AF-A0A7Y0CYE1-F1
#
_cell.length_a   1.000
_cell.length_b   1.000
_cell.length_c   1.000
_cell.angle_alpha   90.00
_cell.angle_beta   90.00
_cell.angle_gamma   90.00
#
_symmetry.space_group_name_H-M   'P 1'
#
loop_
_entity.id
_entity.type
_entity.pdbx_description
1 polymer ?
#
loop_
_entity_poly.entity_id
_entity_poly.type
_entity_poly.pdbx_seq_one_letter_code
_entity_poly.pdbx_strand_id
1 'polypeptide(L)'
;MLQNEESLSWALPEGPGVYMWKLSLRVPHHLQTDPASMTQWLNRLCQLPTAKIGECRLGHSVLLAGLEIRGAGLPTDKIAALLSFLTEKPRRRWMTQFLQELSANLPAMYVGETGNLAARTTQHMTGLSDFGSAMINSSEVEWPDLDLQYLAVGSKDAEARQASFRKTLEYISATLTVAGYTRRPG
;
A
#
# COMPACT_ATOMS: atom_id res chain seq x y z
N MET A 1 -2.58 -6.54 -20.36
CA MET A 1 -1.62 -5.66 -21.05
C MET A 1 -2.33 -4.36 -21.39
N LEU A 2 -2.06 -3.29 -20.66
CA LEU A 2 -2.52 -1.94 -21.01
C LEU A 2 -1.56 -1.41 -22.07
N GLN A 3 -1.99 -1.34 -23.33
CA GLN A 3 -1.19 -0.85 -24.47
C GLN A 3 -1.26 0.67 -24.67
N ASN A 4 -1.90 1.41 -23.76
CA ASN A 4 -1.86 2.87 -23.76
C ASN A 4 -1.00 3.32 -22.58
N GLU A 5 0.25 3.70 -22.87
CA GLU A 5 1.11 4.48 -21.96
C GLU A 5 0.56 5.92 -21.84
N GLU A 6 -0.71 6.06 -21.47
CA GLU A 6 -1.23 7.37 -21.11
C GLU A 6 -0.52 7.80 -19.82
N SER A 7 0.29 8.85 -19.95
CA SER A 7 0.95 9.49 -18.82
C SER A 7 -0.09 9.82 -17.73
N LEU A 8 0.21 9.48 -16.49
CA LEU A 8 -0.60 9.84 -15.31
C LEU A 8 -0.54 11.34 -14.98
N SER A 9 -0.02 12.18 -15.89
CA SER A 9 0.11 13.63 -15.69
C SER A 9 -1.22 14.36 -15.51
N TRP A 10 -2.34 13.76 -15.95
CA TRP A 10 -3.67 14.30 -15.67
C TRP A 10 -4.14 14.08 -14.22
N ALA A 11 -3.62 13.04 -13.56
CA ALA A 11 -4.02 12.65 -12.21
C ALA A 11 -3.00 13.07 -11.13
N LEU A 12 -1.73 13.22 -11.53
CA LEU A 12 -0.60 13.49 -10.63
C LEU A 12 0.22 14.68 -11.11
N PRO A 13 0.73 15.51 -10.18
CA PRO A 13 1.55 16.65 -10.55
C PRO A 13 2.87 16.19 -11.17
N GLU A 14 3.28 16.87 -12.23
CA GLU A 14 4.62 16.77 -12.79
C GLU A 14 5.58 17.58 -11.92
N GLY A 15 6.17 16.94 -10.91
CA GLY A 15 7.12 17.60 -10.05
C GLY A 15 7.63 16.75 -8.90
N PRO A 16 8.59 17.30 -8.13
CA PRO A 16 9.20 16.60 -7.03
C PRO A 16 8.18 16.35 -5.91
N GLY A 17 8.32 15.21 -5.24
CA GLY A 17 7.45 14.88 -4.13
C GLY A 17 7.88 13.66 -3.34
N VAL A 18 7.20 13.47 -2.21
CA VAL A 18 7.25 12.25 -1.41
C VAL A 18 5.88 11.61 -1.46
N TYR A 19 5.83 10.30 -1.60
CA TYR A 19 4.59 9.56 -1.73
C TYR A 19 4.63 8.26 -0.95
N MET A 20 3.44 7.75 -0.64
CA MET A 20 3.23 6.49 0.05
C MET A 20 2.12 5.70 -0.63
N TRP A 21 2.35 4.40 -0.76
CA TRP A 21 1.32 3.43 -1.11
C TRP A 21 0.80 2.79 0.16
N LYS A 22 -0.52 2.85 0.36
CA LYS A 22 -1.21 2.26 1.51
C LYS A 22 -2.24 1.26 1.01
N LEU A 23 -2.55 0.27 1.83
CA LEU A 23 -3.70 -0.60 1.56
C LEU A 23 -5.00 0.23 1.63
N SER A 24 -5.82 0.14 0.59
CA SER A 24 -7.14 0.73 0.54
C SER A 24 -8.15 -0.24 1.15
N LEU A 25 -8.86 0.20 2.18
CA LEU A 25 -9.99 -0.54 2.76
C LEU A 25 -11.33 -0.18 2.11
N ARG A 26 -11.30 0.34 0.88
CA ARG A 26 -12.51 0.72 0.15
C ARG A 26 -13.27 -0.52 -0.28
N VAL A 27 -14.40 -0.80 0.37
CA VAL A 27 -15.26 -1.93 0.04
C VAL A 27 -15.81 -1.81 -1.39
N PRO A 28 -15.48 -2.74 -2.31
CA PRO A 28 -16.08 -2.80 -3.64
C PRO A 28 -17.62 -2.82 -3.58
N HIS A 29 -18.28 -2.10 -4.48
CA HIS A 29 -19.74 -1.92 -4.44
C HIS A 29 -20.51 -3.26 -4.43
N HIS A 30 -20.05 -4.25 -5.20
CA HIS A 30 -20.68 -5.58 -5.26
C HIS A 30 -20.59 -6.36 -3.94
N LEU A 31 -19.57 -6.10 -3.10
CA LEU A 31 -19.44 -6.72 -1.78
C LEU A 31 -20.36 -6.08 -0.74
N GLN A 32 -20.75 -4.81 -0.91
CA GLN A 32 -21.63 -4.13 0.03
C GLN A 32 -23.05 -4.70 0.05
N THR A 33 -23.43 -5.48 -0.95
CA THR A 33 -24.75 -6.11 -1.06
C THR A 33 -24.79 -7.55 -0.56
N ASP A 34 -23.66 -8.25 -0.54
CA ASP A 34 -23.58 -9.66 -0.13
C ASP A 34 -22.79 -9.84 1.18
N PRO A 35 -23.45 -10.21 2.30
CA PRO A 35 -22.80 -10.47 3.57
C PRO A 35 -21.70 -11.53 3.50
N ALA A 36 -21.89 -12.59 2.70
CA ALA A 36 -20.95 -13.70 2.62
C ALA A 36 -19.64 -13.24 1.94
N SER A 37 -19.76 -12.62 0.76
CA SER A 37 -18.60 -12.09 0.04
C SER A 37 -17.89 -10.98 0.84
N MET A 38 -18.61 -10.10 1.54
CA MET A 38 -17.99 -9.09 2.40
C MET A 38 -17.21 -9.72 3.57
N THR A 39 -17.75 -10.78 4.17
CA THR A 39 -17.07 -11.52 5.25
C THR A 39 -15.80 -12.20 4.76
N GLN A 40 -15.86 -12.85 3.59
CA GLN A 40 -14.68 -13.48 2.97
C GLN A 40 -13.61 -12.46 2.62
N TRP A 41 -14.00 -11.30 2.08
CA TRP A 41 -13.08 -10.21 1.77
C TRP A 41 -12.43 -9.63 3.03
N LEU A 42 -13.20 -9.39 4.10
CA LEU A 42 -12.66 -8.97 5.40
C LEU A 42 -11.66 -9.98 5.97
N ASN A 43 -11.97 -11.27 5.87
CA ASN A 43 -11.05 -12.32 6.28
C ASN A 43 -9.76 -12.32 5.45
N ARG A 44 -9.86 -12.14 4.12
CA ARG A 44 -8.70 -11.99 3.23
C ARG A 44 -7.83 -10.80 3.64
N LEU A 45 -8.43 -9.65 3.94
CA LEU A 45 -7.70 -8.47 4.42
C LEU A 45 -6.89 -8.77 5.69
N CYS A 46 -7.46 -9.53 6.62
CA CYS A 46 -6.79 -9.99 7.84
C CYS A 46 -5.69 -11.03 7.60
N GLN A 47 -5.50 -11.51 6.37
CA GLN A 47 -4.44 -12.45 5.98
C GLN A 47 -3.33 -11.80 5.15
N LEU A 48 -3.52 -10.54 4.74
CA LEU A 48 -2.55 -9.84 3.91
C LEU A 48 -1.22 -9.65 4.65
N PRO A 49 -0.08 -9.75 3.93
CA PRO A 49 1.22 -9.45 4.50
C PRO A 49 1.31 -7.97 4.87
N THR A 50 1.77 -7.70 6.09
CA THR A 50 2.02 -6.34 6.60
C THR A 50 3.49 -5.94 6.41
N ALA A 51 4.40 -6.91 6.44
CA ALA A 51 5.82 -6.69 6.17
C ALA A 51 6.44 -7.91 5.48
N LYS A 52 7.35 -7.67 4.54
CA LYS A 52 8.09 -8.71 3.83
C LYS A 52 9.54 -8.31 3.65
N ILE A 53 10.42 -9.08 4.25
CA ILE A 53 11.87 -9.01 4.05
C ILE A 53 12.22 -10.13 3.07
N GLY A 54 12.77 -9.76 1.92
CA GLY A 54 13.32 -10.73 0.97
C GLY A 54 14.58 -11.41 1.52
N GLU A 55 15.18 -12.29 0.73
CA GLU A 55 16.45 -12.88 1.11
C GLU A 55 17.52 -11.78 1.31
N CYS A 56 18.19 -11.78 2.47
CA CYS A 56 19.27 -10.85 2.76
C CYS A 56 20.35 -11.49 3.64
N ARG A 57 21.59 -11.03 3.49
CA ARG A 57 22.68 -11.45 4.37
C ARG A 57 22.74 -10.55 5.61
N LEU A 58 22.61 -11.16 6.79
CA LEU A 58 22.83 -10.52 8.08
C LEU A 58 24.32 -10.70 8.44
N GLY A 59 25.17 -9.81 7.94
CA GLY A 59 26.62 -9.91 8.09
C GLY A 59 27.26 -10.99 7.22
N HIS A 60 28.41 -11.51 7.64
CA HIS A 60 29.22 -12.42 6.81
C HIS A 60 28.77 -13.88 6.81
N SER A 61 27.96 -14.30 7.79
CA SER A 61 27.72 -15.73 8.05
C SER A 61 26.24 -16.12 8.14
N VAL A 62 25.32 -15.16 8.17
CA VAL A 62 23.89 -15.44 8.31
C VAL A 62 23.17 -15.00 7.05
N LEU A 63 22.44 -15.94 6.44
CA LEU A 63 21.50 -15.68 5.37
C LEU A 63 20.09 -15.75 5.96
N LEU A 64 19.37 -14.63 5.95
CA LEU A 64 17.94 -14.64 6.17
C LEU A 64 17.28 -15.00 4.84
N ALA A 65 16.70 -16.20 4.73
CA ALA A 65 16.03 -16.68 3.51
C ALA A 65 14.75 -15.88 3.14
N GLY A 66 14.34 -14.99 4.03
CA GLY A 66 13.15 -14.17 3.94
C GLY A 66 12.38 -14.20 5.26
N LEU A 67 11.69 -13.12 5.56
CA LEU A 67 10.78 -13.03 6.69
C LEU A 67 9.50 -12.36 6.21
N GLU A 68 8.35 -12.88 6.63
CA GLU A 68 7.07 -12.28 6.30
C GLU A 68 6.20 -12.24 7.54
N ILE A 69 5.61 -11.06 7.78
CA ILE A 69 4.66 -10.83 8.87
C ILE A 69 3.31 -10.64 8.23
N ARG A 70 2.35 -11.50 8.60
CA ARG A 70 0.97 -11.49 8.12
C ARG A 70 0.02 -11.83 9.25
N GLY A 71 -1.25 -11.45 9.10
CA GLY A 71 -2.29 -11.93 9.99
C GLY A 71 -2.69 -13.37 9.66
N ALA A 72 -3.25 -14.07 10.65
CA ALA A 72 -3.74 -15.44 10.48
C ALA A 72 -5.14 -15.51 9.84
N GLY A 73 -5.78 -14.36 9.60
CA GLY A 73 -7.20 -14.27 9.33
C GLY A 73 -8.06 -14.30 10.59
N LEU A 74 -9.37 -14.43 10.39
CA LEU A 74 -10.37 -14.47 11.44
C LEU A 74 -10.64 -15.94 11.86
N PRO A 75 -10.70 -16.23 13.17
CA PRO A 75 -11.20 -17.52 13.67
C PRO A 75 -12.62 -17.83 13.21
N THR A 76 -12.99 -19.11 13.12
CA THR A 76 -14.30 -19.56 12.60
C THR A 76 -15.49 -18.97 13.35
N ASP A 77 -15.40 -18.85 14.67
CA ASP A 77 -16.42 -18.21 15.51
C ASP A 77 -16.58 -16.71 15.17
N LYS A 78 -15.48 -16.01 14.91
CA LYS A 78 -15.49 -14.60 14.48
C LYS A 78 -16.04 -14.44 13.07
N ILE A 79 -15.75 -15.36 12.16
CA ILE A 79 -16.33 -15.39 10.81
C ILE A 79 -17.86 -15.54 10.91
N ALA A 80 -18.36 -16.48 11.72
CA ALA A 80 -19.79 -16.68 11.90
C ALA A 80 -20.48 -15.46 12.54
N ALA A 81 -19.87 -14.87 13.57
CA ALA A 81 -20.38 -13.66 14.21
C ALA A 81 -20.42 -12.46 13.25
N LEU A 82 -19.37 -12.27 12.45
CA LEU A 82 -19.28 -11.22 11.45
C LEU A 82 -20.31 -11.40 10.34
N LEU A 83 -20.48 -12.62 9.83
CA LEU A 83 -21.50 -12.93 8.84
C LEU A 83 -22.90 -12.60 9.35
N SER A 84 -23.22 -13.04 10.58
CA SER A 84 -24.48 -12.72 11.24
C SER A 84 -24.68 -11.20 11.39
N PHE A 85 -23.64 -10.48 11.82
CA PHE A 85 -23.67 -9.02 11.92
C PHE A 85 -23.92 -8.35 10.57
N LEU A 86 -23.29 -8.81 9.49
CA LEU A 86 -23.39 -8.20 8.17
C LEU A 86 -24.66 -8.55 7.41
N THR A 87 -25.58 -9.37 7.94
CA THR A 87 -26.87 -9.69 7.29
C THR A 87 -27.73 -8.45 7.06
N GLU A 88 -27.68 -7.47 7.96
CA GLU A 88 -28.47 -6.24 7.89
C GLU A 88 -27.75 -5.15 7.07
N LYS A 89 -28.48 -4.53 6.12
CA LYS A 89 -27.93 -3.45 5.26
C LYS A 89 -27.34 -2.27 6.05
N PRO A 90 -27.98 -1.76 7.12
CA PRO A 90 -27.38 -0.69 7.94
C PRO A 90 -26.02 -1.06 8.54
N ARG A 91 -25.84 -2.33 8.95
CA ARG A 91 -24.60 -2.81 9.54
C ARG A 91 -23.47 -2.93 8.51
N ARG A 92 -23.77 -3.34 7.27
CA ARG A 92 -22.80 -3.29 6.16
C ARG A 92 -22.36 -1.86 5.85
N ARG A 93 -23.30 -0.90 5.80
CA ARG A 93 -22.97 0.51 5.61
C ARG A 93 -22.07 1.04 6.73
N TRP A 94 -22.40 0.71 7.97
CA TRP A 94 -21.58 1.07 9.13
C TRP A 94 -20.17 0.46 9.04
N MET A 95 -20.06 -0.83 8.67
CA MET A 95 -18.76 -1.49 8.50
C MET A 95 -17.92 -0.82 7.40
N THR A 96 -18.53 -0.45 6.26
CA THR A 96 -17.83 0.29 5.20
C THR A 96 -17.28 1.62 5.72
N GLN A 97 -18.04 2.35 6.53
CA GLN A 97 -17.57 3.61 7.13
C GLN A 97 -16.45 3.38 8.14
N PHE A 98 -16.59 2.37 9.01
CA PHE A 98 -15.54 1.98 9.96
C PHE A 98 -14.22 1.66 9.25
N LEU A 99 -14.26 0.90 8.15
CA LEU A 99 -13.09 0.56 7.35
C LEU A 99 -12.46 1.79 6.68
N GLN A 100 -13.27 2.73 6.21
CA GLN A 100 -12.78 3.99 5.65
C GLN A 100 -12.03 4.80 6.71
N GLU A 101 -12.57 4.92 7.92
CA GLU A 101 -11.90 5.59 9.04
C GLU A 101 -10.60 4.87 9.46
N LEU A 102 -10.60 3.53 9.43
CA LEU A 102 -9.41 2.73 9.74
C LEU A 102 -8.29 2.91 8.70
N SER A 103 -8.63 3.11 7.42
CA SER A 103 -7.65 3.22 6.32
C SER A 103 -6.62 4.34 6.52
N ALA A 104 -7.02 5.44 7.17
CA ALA A 104 -6.13 6.55 7.51
C ALA A 104 -5.01 6.11 8.47
N ASN A 105 -5.27 5.11 9.32
CA ASN A 105 -4.37 4.65 10.38
C ASN A 105 -3.52 3.44 9.97
N LEU A 106 -3.73 2.88 8.78
CA LEU A 106 -2.90 1.78 8.31
C LEU A 106 -1.44 2.22 8.09
N PRO A 107 -0.47 1.32 8.30
CA PRO A 107 0.91 1.59 7.93
C PRO A 107 1.04 1.83 6.42
N ALA A 108 2.08 2.54 6.01
CA ALA A 108 2.43 2.56 4.60
C ALA A 108 2.98 1.19 4.22
N MET A 109 2.64 0.71 3.02
CA MET A 109 3.32 -0.46 2.46
C MET A 109 4.68 -0.04 1.93
N TYR A 110 4.72 1.07 1.20
CA TYR A 110 5.91 1.63 0.58
C TYR A 110 5.89 3.15 0.69
N VAL A 111 7.05 3.74 0.96
CA VAL A 111 7.30 5.19 0.86
C VAL A 111 8.46 5.41 -0.10
N GLY A 112 8.35 6.44 -0.94
CA GLY A 112 9.44 6.85 -1.82
C GLY A 112 9.46 8.35 -2.06
N GLU A 113 10.59 8.83 -2.54
CA GLU A 113 10.75 10.18 -3.09
C GLU A 113 11.01 10.13 -4.59
N THR A 114 10.76 11.25 -5.26
CA THR A 114 11.02 11.41 -6.69
C THR A 114 11.15 12.87 -7.08
N GLY A 115 11.86 13.14 -8.17
CA GLY A 115 11.84 14.43 -8.87
C GLY A 115 10.60 14.63 -9.75
N ASN A 116 9.86 13.56 -10.06
CA ASN A 116 8.64 13.59 -10.84
C ASN A 116 7.66 12.50 -10.36
N LEU A 117 6.55 12.90 -9.72
CA LEU A 117 5.53 12.00 -9.17
C LEU A 117 4.82 11.17 -10.25
N ALA A 118 4.39 11.80 -11.35
CA ALA A 118 3.70 11.11 -12.44
C ALA A 118 4.58 10.01 -13.04
N ALA A 119 5.81 10.34 -13.46
CA ALA A 119 6.74 9.39 -14.07
C ALA A 119 7.09 8.23 -13.13
N ARG A 120 7.35 8.51 -11.85
CA ARG A 120 7.69 7.46 -10.88
C ARG A 120 6.50 6.55 -10.57
N THR A 121 5.29 7.09 -10.51
CA THR A 121 4.07 6.29 -10.32
C THR A 121 3.85 5.38 -11.52
N THR A 122 4.03 5.89 -12.74
CA THR A 122 3.97 5.07 -13.96
C THR A 122 4.98 3.92 -13.89
N GLN A 123 6.24 4.18 -13.50
CA GLN A 123 7.25 3.12 -13.33
C GLN A 123 6.81 2.03 -12.34
N HIS A 124 6.16 2.40 -11.24
CA HIS A 124 5.62 1.42 -10.30
C HIS A 124 4.51 0.58 -10.95
N MET A 125 3.52 1.23 -11.56
CA MET A 125 2.37 0.55 -12.15
C MET A 125 2.75 -0.35 -13.34
N THR A 126 3.82 -0.02 -14.08
CA THR A 126 4.33 -0.81 -15.19
C THR A 126 5.39 -1.85 -14.78
N GLY A 127 5.76 -1.92 -13.50
CA GLY A 127 6.71 -2.90 -13.00
C GLY A 127 8.18 -2.58 -13.26
N LEU A 128 8.50 -1.36 -13.68
CA LEU A 128 9.86 -0.90 -13.99
C LEU A 128 10.66 -0.50 -12.72
N SER A 129 10.04 -0.54 -11.56
CA SER A 129 10.69 -0.33 -10.25
C SER A 129 10.67 -1.61 -9.42
N ASP A 130 11.54 -1.71 -8.41
CA ASP A 130 11.55 -2.83 -7.46
C ASP A 130 10.18 -3.04 -6.78
N PHE A 131 9.54 -1.95 -6.35
CA PHE A 131 8.20 -2.02 -5.76
C PHE A 131 7.15 -2.45 -6.78
N GLY A 132 7.18 -1.89 -7.99
CA GLY A 132 6.26 -2.26 -9.06
C GLY A 132 6.39 -3.73 -9.45
N SER A 133 7.62 -4.22 -9.61
CA SER A 133 7.92 -5.62 -9.88
C SER A 133 7.42 -6.53 -8.75
N ALA A 134 7.64 -6.13 -7.49
CA ALA A 134 7.12 -6.88 -6.34
C ALA A 134 5.59 -6.95 -6.33
N MET A 135 4.91 -5.86 -6.71
CA MET A 135 3.45 -5.80 -6.80
C MET A 135 2.89 -6.68 -7.93
N ILE A 136 3.49 -6.64 -9.13
CA ILE A 136 3.06 -7.49 -10.25
C ILE A 136 3.22 -8.98 -9.95
N ASN A 137 4.27 -9.33 -9.21
CA ASN A 137 4.54 -10.72 -8.81
C ASN A 137 3.77 -11.15 -7.54
N SER A 138 3.00 -10.26 -6.93
CA SER A 138 2.20 -10.56 -5.74
C SER A 138 0.87 -11.21 -6.15
N SER A 139 0.56 -12.36 -5.56
CA SER A 139 -0.77 -12.99 -5.68
C SER A 139 -1.77 -12.49 -4.62
N GLU A 140 -1.35 -11.60 -3.72
CA GLU A 140 -2.09 -11.27 -2.50
C GLU A 140 -2.70 -9.88 -2.52
N VAL A 141 -1.99 -8.92 -3.11
CA VAL A 141 -2.38 -7.50 -3.15
C VAL A 141 -2.32 -7.02 -4.59
N GLU A 142 -3.40 -6.42 -5.06
CA GLU A 142 -3.51 -5.86 -6.40
C GLU A 142 -3.51 -4.32 -6.37
N TRP A 143 -3.28 -3.67 -7.53
CA TRP A 143 -3.31 -2.21 -7.61
C TRP A 143 -4.63 -1.56 -7.13
N PRO A 144 -5.82 -2.13 -7.38
CA PRO A 144 -7.08 -1.60 -6.83
C PRO A 144 -7.17 -1.67 -5.30
N ASP A 145 -6.35 -2.52 -4.67
CA ASP A 145 -6.26 -2.62 -3.21
C ASP A 145 -5.33 -1.54 -2.62
N LEU A 146 -4.78 -0.63 -3.43
CA LEU A 146 -3.83 0.39 -2.98
C LEU A 146 -4.34 1.82 -3.19
N ASP A 147 -4.09 2.68 -2.21
CA ASP A 147 -4.24 4.12 -2.31
C ASP A 147 -2.86 4.80 -2.36
N LEU A 148 -2.70 5.72 -3.31
CA LEU A 148 -1.53 6.60 -3.39
C LEU A 148 -1.81 7.88 -2.62
N GLN A 149 -1.02 8.16 -1.59
CA GLN A 149 -0.99 9.47 -0.92
C GLN A 149 0.34 10.14 -1.24
N TYR A 150 0.33 11.46 -1.48
CA TYR A 150 1.54 12.19 -1.83
C TYR A 150 1.54 13.61 -1.31
N LEU A 151 2.76 14.15 -1.19
CA LEU A 151 3.06 15.54 -0.90
C LEU A 151 4.00 16.06 -1.98
N ALA A 152 3.53 16.99 -2.80
CA ALA A 152 4.36 17.71 -3.75
C ALA A 152 5.27 18.69 -3.00
N VAL A 153 6.57 18.63 -3.26
CA VAL A 153 7.58 19.51 -2.68
C VAL A 153 7.91 20.54 -3.75
N GLY A 154 7.36 21.77 -3.63
CA GLY A 154 7.40 22.79 -4.68
C GLY A 154 8.79 23.10 -5.24
N SER A 155 8.85 23.74 -6.42
CA SER A 155 10.05 23.84 -7.28
C SER A 155 11.02 25.00 -7.00
N LYS A 156 10.93 25.70 -5.85
CA LYS A 156 11.60 27.00 -5.67
C LYS A 156 13.07 26.97 -5.20
N ASP A 157 13.63 25.80 -4.90
CA ASP A 157 15.00 25.69 -4.37
C ASP A 157 15.93 24.97 -5.35
N ALA A 158 17.24 25.22 -5.22
CA ALA A 158 18.27 24.49 -5.97
C ALA A 158 18.06 22.97 -5.84
N GLU A 159 18.03 22.26 -6.97
CA GLU A 159 17.65 20.85 -7.11
C GLU A 159 18.33 19.91 -6.09
N ALA A 160 19.61 20.15 -5.78
CA ALA A 160 20.37 19.38 -4.80
C ALA A 160 19.84 19.53 -3.36
N ARG A 161 19.43 20.74 -2.95
CA ARG A 161 18.82 20.97 -1.63
C ARG A 161 17.46 20.31 -1.55
N GLN A 162 16.69 20.37 -2.64
CA GLN A 162 15.39 19.70 -2.72
C GLN A 162 15.52 18.18 -2.61
N ALA A 163 16.51 17.58 -3.26
CA ALA A 163 16.75 16.14 -3.17
C ALA A 163 17.07 15.68 -1.74
N SER A 164 17.96 16.40 -1.04
CA SER A 164 18.28 16.09 0.35
C SER A 164 17.06 16.24 1.28
N PHE A 165 16.29 17.31 1.10
CA PHE A 165 15.07 17.55 1.86
C PHE A 165 14.01 16.46 1.62
N ARG A 166 13.78 16.07 0.36
CA ARG A 166 12.85 14.97 0.01
C ARG A 166 13.27 13.64 0.63
N LYS A 167 14.56 13.29 0.58
CA LYS A 167 15.09 12.09 1.25
C LYS A 167 14.86 12.14 2.75
N THR A 168 14.99 13.31 3.37
CA THR A 168 14.69 13.49 4.80
C THR A 168 13.21 13.26 5.10
N LEU A 169 12.31 13.82 4.28
CA LEU A 169 10.87 13.62 4.43
C LEU A 169 10.45 12.16 4.18
N GLU A 170 11.00 11.51 3.16
CA GLU A 170 10.83 10.08 2.91
C GLU A 170 11.34 9.25 4.09
N TYR A 171 12.52 9.60 4.63
CA TYR A 171 13.08 8.93 5.79
C TYR A 171 12.13 8.97 6.99
N ILE A 172 11.70 10.18 7.38
CA ILE A 172 10.75 10.42 8.48
C ILE A 172 9.46 9.65 8.22
N SER A 173 8.89 9.76 7.02
CA SER A 173 7.61 9.14 6.68
C SER A 173 7.67 7.62 6.76
N ALA A 174 8.69 6.97 6.18
CA ALA A 174 8.80 5.51 6.25
C ALA A 174 9.10 5.00 7.66
N THR A 175 9.84 5.77 8.48
CA THR A 175 10.09 5.41 9.88
C THR A 175 8.82 5.52 10.72
N LEU A 176 8.06 6.61 10.59
CA LEU A 176 6.85 6.84 11.38
C LEU A 176 5.67 5.95 10.97
N THR A 177 5.61 5.53 9.70
CA THR A 177 4.52 4.71 9.17
C THR A 177 4.86 3.23 9.03
N VAL A 178 6.08 2.82 9.39
CA VAL A 178 6.57 1.43 9.33
C VAL A 178 6.43 0.83 7.92
N ALA A 179 7.06 1.48 6.94
CA ALA A 179 6.96 1.08 5.53
C ALA A 179 7.69 -0.24 5.21
N GLY A 180 7.00 -1.36 5.40
CA GLY A 180 7.58 -2.71 5.35
C GLY A 180 8.19 -3.14 4.01
N TYR A 181 7.86 -2.48 2.90
CA TYR A 181 8.42 -2.78 1.57
C TYR A 181 9.51 -1.78 1.12
N THR A 182 9.80 -0.74 1.91
CA THR A 182 10.87 0.21 1.57
C THR A 182 12.23 -0.44 1.86
N ARG A 183 12.97 -0.80 0.81
CA ARG A 183 14.36 -1.26 0.93
C ARG A 183 15.27 -0.07 1.16
N ARG A 184 16.08 -0.11 2.22
CA ARG A 184 17.11 0.91 2.50
C ARG A 184 18.50 0.27 2.44
N PRO A 185 19.48 0.91 1.78
CA PRO A 185 20.88 0.57 1.98
C PRO A 185 21.25 0.86 3.43
N GLY A 186 21.78 -0.15 4.12
CA GLY A 186 22.42 -0.05 5.42
C GLY A 186 23.85 -0.52 5.34
#